data_AF-A0A529HMQ3-F1
#
_entry.id   AF-A0A529HMQ3-F1
#
_cell.length_a   1.000
_cell.length_b   1.000
_cell.length_c   1.000
_cell.angle_alpha   90.00
_cell.angle_beta   90.00
_cell.angle_gamma   90.00
#
_symmetry.space_group_name_H-M   'P 1'
#
loop_
_entity.id
_entity.type
_entity.pdbx_description
1 polymer ?
#
loop_
_entity_poly.entity_id
_entity_poly.type
_entity_poly.pdbx_seq_one_letter_code
_entity_poly.pdbx_strand_id
1 'polypeptide(L)'
;KMVKVFVAVKRKMQPGDKMAGRHGNKGVVSRIVPVEDMPFLEDGTHADIVLNPLGVPSRMNVGQILETHLGWACAGMGRKIGELIDAYKAGGDIKPLRKTLESFMPSND
;
A
#
# COMPACT_ATOMS: atom_id res chain seq x y z
N LYS A 1 -14.75 -38.07 -31.38
CA LYS A 1 -14.85 -37.76 -29.93
C LYS A 1 -13.85 -36.65 -29.62
N MET A 2 -14.26 -35.57 -28.96
CA MET A 2 -13.41 -34.41 -28.66
C MET A 2 -13.33 -34.26 -27.15
N VAL A 3 -12.12 -34.14 -26.60
CA VAL A 3 -11.89 -33.94 -25.17
C VAL A 3 -11.23 -32.58 -24.99
N LYS A 4 -11.75 -31.76 -24.08
CA LYS A 4 -11.16 -30.49 -23.69
C LYS A 4 -10.64 -30.63 -22.26
N VAL A 5 -9.37 -30.30 -22.05
CA VAL A 5 -8.74 -30.28 -20.74
C VAL A 5 -8.36 -28.84 -20.42
N PHE A 6 -8.76 -28.37 -19.25
CA PHE A 6 -8.40 -27.05 -18.73
C PHE A 6 -7.32 -27.22 -17.68
N VAL A 7 -6.17 -26.57 -17.89
CA VAL A 7 -5.06 -26.58 -16.93
C VAL A 7 -4.97 -25.19 -16.31
N ALA A 8 -5.10 -25.12 -14.99
CA ALA A 8 -4.87 -23.89 -14.24
C ALA A 8 -3.43 -23.86 -13.73
N VAL A 9 -2.75 -22.72 -13.91
CA VAL A 9 -1.38 -22.51 -13.42
C VAL A 9 -1.30 -21.17 -12.71
N LYS A 10 -0.73 -21.14 -11.50
CA LYS A 10 -0.43 -19.90 -10.76
C LYS A 10 0.97 -19.43 -11.14
N ARG A 11 1.07 -18.27 -11.81
CA ARG A 11 2.36 -17.64 -12.16
C ARG A 11 2.82 -16.72 -11.01
N LYS A 12 4.12 -16.74 -10.72
CA LYS A 12 4.77 -15.83 -9.77
C LYS A 12 5.32 -14.61 -10.52
N MET A 13 5.50 -13.50 -9.81
CA MET A 13 6.14 -12.30 -10.36
C MET A 13 7.63 -12.57 -10.61
N GLN A 14 8.13 -12.07 -11.73
CA GLN A 14 9.51 -12.25 -12.16
C GLN A 14 10.07 -10.96 -12.80
N PRO A 15 11.39 -10.77 -12.79
CA PRO A 15 12.03 -9.71 -13.58
C PRO A 15 11.61 -9.81 -15.05
N GLY A 16 11.33 -8.66 -15.67
CA GLY A 16 10.76 -8.60 -17.01
C GLY A 16 9.22 -8.52 -17.06
N ASP A 17 8.52 -8.76 -15.95
CA ASP A 17 7.08 -8.55 -15.90
C ASP A 17 6.74 -7.05 -16.01
N LYS A 18 5.71 -6.74 -16.79
CA LYS A 18 5.23 -5.38 -16.99
C LYS A 18 4.22 -5.00 -15.90
N MET A 19 4.44 -3.86 -15.27
CA MET A 19 3.54 -3.26 -14.29
C MET A 19 3.10 -1.86 -14.72
N ALA A 20 1.94 -1.43 -14.24
CA ALA A 20 1.43 -0.09 -14.48
C ALA A 20 0.71 0.42 -13.23
N GLY A 21 0.93 1.70 -12.90
CA GLY A 21 0.19 2.40 -11.87
C GLY A 21 -1.06 3.10 -12.41
N ARG A 22 -1.91 3.60 -11.50
CA ARG A 22 -3.20 4.22 -11.81
C ARG A 22 -3.09 5.58 -12.51
N HIS A 23 -1.92 6.22 -12.44
CA HIS A 23 -1.64 7.51 -13.07
C HIS A 23 -0.85 7.38 -14.39
N GLY A 24 -0.98 6.24 -15.07
CA GLY A 24 -0.39 6.01 -16.39
C GLY A 24 1.13 5.78 -16.39
N ASN A 25 1.77 5.69 -15.22
CA ASN A 25 3.16 5.29 -15.07
C ASN A 25 3.30 3.79 -15.37
N LYS A 26 3.94 3.45 -16.49
CA LYS A 26 4.23 2.08 -16.91
C LYS A 26 5.71 1.77 -16.67
N GLY A 27 6.00 0.54 -16.26
CA GLY A 27 7.35 0.05 -16.00
C GLY A 27 7.47 -1.45 -16.20
N VAL A 28 8.71 -1.93 -16.18
CA VAL A 28 9.05 -3.35 -16.19
C VAL A 28 9.86 -3.63 -14.93
N VAL A 29 9.57 -4.74 -14.23
CA VAL A 29 10.32 -5.15 -13.03
C VAL A 29 11.79 -5.37 -13.42
N SER A 30 12.70 -4.60 -12.83
CA SER A 30 14.13 -4.66 -13.16
C SER A 30 14.85 -5.79 -12.41
N ARG A 31 14.65 -5.87 -11.10
CA ARG A 31 15.20 -6.89 -10.21
C ARG A 31 14.29 -7.09 -8.99
N ILE A 32 14.37 -8.27 -8.39
CA ILE A 32 13.80 -8.57 -7.08
C ILE A 32 14.98 -8.71 -6.14
N VAL A 33 15.03 -7.88 -5.10
CA VAL A 33 16.13 -7.86 -4.12
C VAL A 33 15.67 -8.41 -2.77
N PRO A 34 16.60 -8.93 -1.94
CA PRO A 34 16.33 -9.24 -0.55
C PRO A 34 15.89 -8.01 0.25
N VAL A 35 15.22 -8.23 1.39
CA VAL A 35 14.66 -7.14 2.21
C VAL A 35 15.76 -6.29 2.84
N GLU A 36 16.89 -6.91 3.21
CA GLU A 36 18.05 -6.27 3.81
C GLU A 36 18.74 -5.24 2.90
N ASP A 37 18.56 -5.35 1.58
CA ASP A 37 19.10 -4.41 0.60
C ASP A 37 18.13 -3.24 0.31
N MET A 38 16.90 -3.27 0.84
CA MET A 38 15.90 -2.25 0.60
C MET A 38 16.05 -1.07 1.57
N PRO A 39 15.78 0.17 1.11
CA PRO A 39 15.68 1.32 2.00
C PRO A 39 14.62 1.11 3.08
N PHE A 40 14.91 1.57 4.29
CA PHE A 40 14.01 1.46 5.44
C PHE A 40 13.75 2.82 6.09
N LEU A 41 12.64 2.90 6.81
CA LEU A 41 12.20 4.07 7.57
C LEU A 41 12.77 4.04 8.99
N GLU A 42 12.64 5.15 9.72
CA GLU A 42 13.12 5.26 11.11
C GLU A 42 12.48 4.22 12.06
N ASP A 43 11.28 3.74 11.73
CA ASP A 43 10.59 2.67 12.47
C ASP A 43 11.04 1.24 12.08
N GLY A 44 12.00 1.11 11.16
CA GLY A 44 12.52 -0.16 10.65
C GLY A 44 11.68 -0.78 9.52
N THR A 45 10.60 -0.14 9.09
CA THR A 45 9.78 -0.62 7.97
C THR A 45 10.54 -0.47 6.66
N HIS A 46 10.69 -1.56 5.91
CA HIS A 46 11.35 -1.54 4.60
C HIS A 46 10.36 -1.13 3.50
N ALA A 47 10.85 -0.41 2.49
CA ALA A 47 10.05 -0.11 1.31
C ALA A 47 9.87 -1.36 0.44
N ASP A 48 8.67 -1.59 -0.10
CA ASP A 48 8.42 -2.71 -1.02
C ASP A 48 8.82 -2.40 -2.47
N ILE A 49 8.69 -1.15 -2.90
CA ILE A 49 8.92 -0.71 -4.29
C ILE A 49 9.66 0.63 -4.29
N VAL A 50 10.72 0.71 -5.10
CA VAL A 50 11.44 1.96 -5.38
C VAL A 50 11.12 2.44 -6.79
N LEU A 51 10.63 3.68 -6.91
CA LEU A 51 10.26 4.30 -8.18
C LEU A 51 11.22 5.44 -8.55
N ASN A 52 11.36 5.69 -9.86
CA ASN A 52 12.16 6.79 -10.36
C ASN A 52 11.36 8.11 -10.31
N PRO A 53 11.82 9.15 -9.58
CA PRO A 53 11.11 10.42 -9.47
C PRO A 53 11.10 11.24 -10.77
N LEU A 54 12.05 11.03 -11.68
CA LEU A 54 12.18 11.81 -12.93
C LEU A 54 10.96 11.63 -13.86
N GLY A 55 10.22 10.54 -13.72
CA GLY A 55 9.02 10.28 -14.51
C GLY A 55 7.84 11.19 -14.17
N VAL A 56 7.83 11.82 -12.99
CA VAL A 56 6.69 12.63 -12.53
C VAL A 56 6.65 14.01 -13.19
N PRO A 57 7.73 14.82 -13.15
CA PRO A 57 7.73 16.14 -13.78
C PRO A 57 7.56 16.05 -15.30
N SER A 58 8.23 15.08 -15.93
CA SER A 58 8.22 14.92 -17.39
C SER A 58 6.83 14.57 -17.95
N ARG A 59 6.01 13.84 -17.19
CA ARG A 59 4.66 13.43 -17.63
C ARG A 59 3.53 14.23 -16.97
N MET A 60 3.88 15.19 -16.11
CA MET A 60 2.96 16.03 -15.35
C MET A 60 1.86 15.25 -14.59
N ASN A 61 2.14 14.02 -14.17
CA ASN A 61 1.20 13.17 -13.44
C ASN A 61 1.37 13.29 -11.92
N VAL A 62 1.25 14.53 -11.43
CA VAL A 62 1.40 14.91 -10.01
C VAL A 62 0.43 14.16 -9.10
N GLY A 63 -0.72 13.72 -9.64
CA GLY A 63 -1.72 12.95 -8.89
C GLY A 63 -1.15 11.73 -8.16
N GLN A 64 -0.10 11.09 -8.70
CA GLN A 64 0.53 9.93 -8.03
C GLN A 64 1.20 10.32 -6.71
N ILE A 65 1.73 11.53 -6.61
CA ILE A 65 2.35 12.03 -5.39
C ILE A 65 1.25 12.28 -4.36
N LEU A 66 0.16 12.94 -4.76
CA LEU A 66 -0.99 13.18 -3.88
C LEU A 66 -1.62 11.87 -3.39
N GLU A 67 -1.77 10.90 -4.30
CA GLU A 67 -2.26 9.55 -3.97
C GLU A 67 -1.35 8.87 -2.95
N THR A 68 -0.02 8.95 -3.13
CA THR A 68 0.95 8.35 -2.21
C THR A 68 0.88 9.01 -0.82
N HIS A 69 0.78 10.35 -0.75
CA HIS A 69 0.65 11.06 0.53
C HIS A 69 -0.64 10.72 1.25
N LEU A 70 -1.77 10.73 0.53
CA LEU A 70 -3.07 10.37 1.11
C LEU A 70 -3.08 8.91 1.57
N GLY A 71 -2.53 8.01 0.76
CA GLY A 71 -2.36 6.60 1.12
C GLY A 71 -1.52 6.41 2.38
N TRP A 72 -0.43 7.16 2.53
CA TRP A 72 0.41 7.13 3.72
C TRP A 72 -0.34 7.62 4.97
N ALA A 73 -1.09 8.71 4.86
CA ALA A 73 -1.92 9.22 5.95
C ALA A 73 -3.00 8.20 6.36
N CYS A 74 -3.69 7.58 5.39
CA CYS A 74 -4.67 6.54 5.64
C CYS A 74 -4.05 5.29 6.29
N ALA A 75 -2.87 4.86 5.86
CA ALA A 75 -2.15 3.74 6.46
C ALA A 75 -1.75 4.02 7.92
N GLY A 76 -1.25 5.22 8.20
CA GLY A 76 -0.96 5.67 9.57
C GLY A 76 -2.21 5.70 10.46
N MET A 77 -3.33 6.23 9.93
CA MET A 77 -4.61 6.22 10.63
C MET A 77 -5.10 4.79 10.91
N GLY A 78 -4.98 3.89 9.93
CA GLY A 78 -5.31 2.48 10.08
C GLY A 78 -4.50 1.78 11.16
N ARG A 79 -3.18 2.03 11.24
CA ARG A 79 -2.31 1.52 12.32
C ARG A 79 -2.81 1.97 13.70
N LYS A 80 -3.06 3.27 13.86
CA LYS A 80 -3.58 3.84 15.13
C LYS A 80 -4.92 3.23 15.55
N ILE A 81 -5.84 3.05 14.60
CA ILE A 81 -7.14 2.40 14.89
C ILE A 81 -6.94 0.94 15.27
N GLY A 82 -6.05 0.22 14.59
CA GLY A 82 -5.70 -1.17 14.92
C GLY A 82 -5.21 -1.32 16.36
N GLU A 83 -4.25 -0.48 16.77
CA GLU A 83 -3.73 -0.45 18.15
C GLU A 83 -4.83 -0.21 19.18
N LEU A 84 -5.75 0.73 18.91
CA LEU A 84 -6.88 1.03 19.81
C LEU A 84 -7.89 -0.13 19.87
N ILE A 85 -8.12 -0.83 18.77
CA ILE A 85 -8.98 -2.02 18.75
C ILE A 85 -8.34 -3.16 19.55
N ASP A 86 -7.04 -3.37 19.42
CA ASP A 86 -6.35 -4.41 20.18
C ASP A 86 -6.31 -4.10 21.68
N ALA A 87 -6.11 -2.82 22.04
CA ALA A 87 -6.27 -2.35 23.42
C ALA A 87 -7.70 -2.55 23.95
N TYR A 88 -8.72 -2.28 23.13
CA TYR A 88 -10.11 -2.53 23.49
C TYR A 88 -10.38 -4.03 23.71
N LYS A 89 -9.88 -4.91 22.85
CA LYS A 89 -10.04 -6.37 23.03
C LYS A 89 -9.37 -6.87 24.31
N ALA A 90 -8.26 -6.26 24.72
CA ALA A 90 -7.54 -6.64 25.93
C ALA A 90 -8.16 -6.06 27.23
N GLY A 91 -8.59 -4.79 27.20
CA GLY A 91 -9.00 -4.05 28.40
C GLY A 91 -10.49 -3.71 28.50
N GLY A 92 -11.27 -3.93 27.45
CA GLY A 92 -12.72 -3.67 27.40
C GLY A 92 -13.14 -2.19 27.35
N ASP A 93 -12.22 -1.23 27.47
CA ASP A 93 -12.55 0.20 27.41
C ASP A 93 -12.63 0.73 25.97
N ILE A 94 -13.84 1.07 25.55
CA ILE A 94 -14.15 1.56 24.20
C ILE A 94 -14.01 3.08 24.06
N LYS A 95 -13.94 3.83 25.17
CA LYS A 95 -13.95 5.31 25.13
C LYS A 95 -12.81 5.89 24.26
N PRO A 96 -11.57 5.39 24.32
CA PRO A 96 -10.47 5.92 23.52
C PRO A 96 -10.66 5.70 22.01
N LEU A 97 -11.18 4.52 21.64
CA LEU A 97 -11.49 4.19 20.25
C LEU A 97 -12.58 5.09 19.70
N ARG A 98 -13.69 5.23 20.44
CA ARG A 98 -14.83 6.06 20.03
C ARG A 98 -14.44 7.53 19.86
N LYS A 99 -13.72 8.10 20.82
CA LYS A 99 -13.22 9.49 20.75
C LYS A 99 -12.33 9.71 19.53
N THR A 100 -11.47 8.75 19.22
CA THR A 100 -10.57 8.82 18.07
C THR A 100 -11.36 8.77 16.75
N LEU A 101 -12.35 7.88 16.64
CA LEU A 101 -13.22 7.80 15.46
C LEU A 101 -14.04 9.08 15.24
N GLU A 102 -14.64 9.63 16.30
CA GLU A 102 -15.39 10.90 16.24
C GLU A 102 -14.52 12.07 15.78
N SER A 103 -13.22 12.07 16.10
CA SER A 103 -12.29 13.10 15.63
C SER A 103 -11.97 13.03 14.13
N PHE A 104 -12.07 11.85 13.52
CA PHE A 104 -11.72 11.61 12.11
C PHE A 104 -12.93 11.58 11.19
N MET A 105 -14.06 11.08 11.71
CA MET A 105 -15.35 11.02 11.03
C MET A 105 -16.36 11.80 11.87
N PRO A 106 -16.32 13.15 11.84
CA PRO A 106 -17.44 13.91 12.37
C PRO A 106 -18.70 13.42 11.65
N SER A 107 -19.74 13.11 12.42
CA SER A 107 -21.04 12.74 11.88
C SER A 107 -21.46 13.82 10.89
N ASN A 108 -21.51 13.46 9.61
CA ASN A 108 -22.13 14.28 8.58
C ASN A 108 -23.64 14.28 8.86
N ASP A 109 -24.08 15.25 9.65
CA ASP A 109 -25.39 15.87 9.44
C ASP A 109 -25.33 16.72 8.16
#